data_AF-K1TTS7-F1
#
_entry.id   AF-K1TTS7-F1
#
_cell.length_a   1.000
_cell.length_b   1.000
_cell.length_c   1.000
_cell.angle_alpha   90.00
_cell.angle_beta   90.00
_cell.angle_gamma   90.00
#
_symmetry.space_group_name_H-M   'P 1'
#
loop_
_entity.id
_entity.type
_entity.pdbx_description
1 polymer ?
#
loop_
_entity_poly.entity_id
_entity_poly.type
_entity_poly.pdbx_seq_one_letter_code
_entity_poly.pdbx_strand_id
1 'polypeptide(L)'
;MEKENLAVRARRKALNILPAVKRINTVASEHPELTNYLYMTYATTGYDVNYYKNEKSVVVLGSGAYRIGSSVEFDWCSVNAVQT
;
A
#
# COMPACT_ATOMS: atom_id res chain seq x y z
N MET A 1 -12.54 -17.75 -12.82
CA MET A 1 -11.40 -16.88 -12.45
C MET A 1 -11.70 -15.94 -11.29
N GLU A 2 -12.59 -14.94 -11.43
CA GLU A 2 -12.84 -13.98 -10.33
C GLU A 2 -13.43 -14.65 -9.08
N LYS A 3 -14.44 -15.51 -9.26
CA LYS A 3 -15.04 -16.30 -8.17
C LYS A 3 -14.02 -17.17 -7.43
N GLU A 4 -13.04 -17.73 -8.16
CA GLU A 4 -11.97 -18.54 -7.58
C GLU A 4 -10.97 -17.67 -6.81
N ASN A 5 -10.58 -16.51 -7.35
CA ASN A 5 -9.73 -15.54 -6.66
C ASN A 5 -10.37 -15.07 -5.33
N LEU A 6 -11.69 -14.82 -5.34
CA LEU A 6 -12.44 -14.47 -4.14
C LEU A 6 -12.48 -15.61 -3.12
N ALA A 7 -12.66 -16.86 -3.58
CA ALA A 7 -12.63 -18.03 -2.71
C ALA A 7 -11.26 -18.23 -2.05
N VAL A 8 -10.16 -18.10 -2.81
CA VAL A 8 -8.79 -18.16 -2.28
C VAL A 8 -8.55 -17.02 -1.28
N ARG A 9 -8.95 -15.79 -1.60
CA ARG A 9 -8.85 -14.64 -0.68
C ARG A 9 -9.60 -14.88 0.63
N ALA A 10 -10.82 -15.43 0.56
CA ALA A 10 -11.62 -15.75 1.74
C ALA A 10 -10.94 -16.81 2.60
N ARG A 11 -10.46 -17.91 1.99
CA ARG A 11 -9.75 -18.98 2.70
C ARG A 11 -8.47 -18.47 3.36
N ARG A 12 -7.68 -17.68 2.65
CA ARG A 12 -6.43 -17.08 3.17
C ARG A 12 -6.71 -16.21 4.40
N LYS A 13 -7.76 -15.37 4.35
CA LYS A 13 -8.18 -14.54 5.50
C LYS A 13 -8.68 -15.38 6.68
N ALA A 14 -9.45 -16.43 6.43
CA ALA A 14 -9.95 -17.32 7.48
C ALA A 14 -8.82 -18.06 8.25
N LEU A 15 -7.69 -18.30 7.58
CA LEU A 15 -6.48 -18.87 8.19
C LEU A 15 -5.57 -17.81 8.85
N ASN A 16 -6.01 -16.55 8.90
CA ASN A 16 -5.23 -15.41 9.39
C ASN A 16 -3.88 -15.22 8.67
N ILE A 17 -3.77 -15.66 7.41
CA ILE A 17 -2.59 -15.47 6.58
C ILE A 17 -2.69 -14.08 5.95
N LEU A 18 -2.29 -13.03 6.67
CA LEU A 18 -2.37 -11.64 6.25
C LEU A 18 -0.96 -11.06 6.02
N PRO A 19 -0.79 -10.15 5.05
CA PRO A 19 0.48 -9.45 4.91
C PRO A 19 0.69 -8.48 6.08
N ALA A 20 1.95 -8.30 6.46
CA ALA A 20 2.43 -7.23 7.33
C ALA A 20 2.67 -5.95 6.53
N VAL A 21 2.53 -4.80 7.20
CA VAL A 21 2.89 -3.48 6.65
C VAL A 21 4.19 -3.03 7.32
N LYS A 22 5.22 -2.83 6.50
CA LYS A 22 6.57 -2.49 6.95
C LYS A 22 7.02 -1.16 6.37
N ARG A 23 7.91 -0.47 7.08
CA ARG A 23 8.47 0.81 6.64
C ARG A 23 9.80 0.59 5.93
N ILE A 24 10.04 1.39 4.90
CA ILE A 24 11.34 1.43 4.21
C ILE A 24 12.27 2.36 4.99
N ASN A 25 13.39 1.81 5.43
CA ASN A 25 14.35 2.49 6.28
C ASN A 25 15.63 2.72 5.51
N THR A 26 16.15 3.94 5.52
CA THR A 26 17.41 4.29 4.82
C THR A 26 18.63 3.69 5.50
N VAL A 27 18.55 3.44 6.81
CA VAL A 27 19.64 2.92 7.67
C VAL A 27 19.22 1.70 8.50
N ALA A 28 18.41 0.80 7.91
CA ALA A 28 18.01 -0.47 8.55
C ALA A 28 17.48 -0.33 10.00
N SER A 29 16.70 0.73 10.26
CA SER A 29 16.07 1.03 11.56
C SER A 29 17.02 1.50 12.68
N GLU A 30 18.23 1.97 12.36
CA GLU A 30 19.16 2.51 13.39
C GLU A 30 18.59 3.76 14.11
N HIS A 31 17.76 4.53 13.41
CA HIS A 31 17.11 5.72 13.94
C HIS A 31 15.59 5.65 13.74
N PRO A 32 14.80 6.26 14.64
CA PRO A 32 13.34 6.30 14.50
C PRO A 32 12.97 7.04 13.21
N GLU A 33 12.20 6.38 12.33
CA GLU A 33 11.84 7.01 11.05
C GLU A 33 10.69 8.01 11.20
N LEU A 34 10.86 9.16 10.54
CA LEU A 34 9.90 10.27 10.56
C LEU A 34 8.87 10.21 9.42
N THR A 35 8.99 9.27 8.48
CA THR A 35 8.19 9.22 7.25
C THR A 35 7.43 7.89 7.10
N ASN A 36 6.30 7.91 6.40
CA ASN A 36 5.47 6.72 6.14
C ASN A 36 5.62 6.25 4.68
N TYR A 37 6.84 5.87 4.30
CA TYR A 37 7.07 5.16 3.04
C TYR A 37 7.02 3.64 3.28
N LEU A 38 5.96 2.99 2.77
CA LEU A 38 5.52 1.66 3.25
C LEU A 38 5.47 0.62 2.13
N TYR A 39 5.60 -0.64 2.51
CA TYR A 39 5.38 -1.80 1.64
C TYR A 39 4.69 -2.94 2.40
N MET A 40 4.20 -3.94 1.67
CA MET A 40 3.57 -5.14 2.23
C MET A 40 4.42 -6.39 2.02
N THR A 41 4.46 -7.27 3.01
CA THR A 41 5.19 -8.56 2.92
C THR A 41 4.51 -9.66 3.73
N TYR A 42 4.65 -10.92 3.29
CA TYR A 42 4.22 -12.11 4.05
C TYR A 42 5.34 -12.73 4.90
N ALA A 43 6.57 -12.22 4.80
CA ALA A 43 7.73 -12.80 5.47
C ALA A 43 7.79 -12.54 7.00
N THR A 44 6.92 -11.67 7.50
CA THR A 44 6.93 -11.22 8.91
C THR A 44 5.51 -10.89 9.34
N THR A 45 5.33 -10.66 10.64
CA THR A 45 4.05 -10.34 11.28
C THR A 45 4.07 -8.94 11.89
N GLY A 46 2.88 -8.41 12.22
CA GLY A 46 2.72 -7.09 12.82
C GLY A 46 2.84 -5.92 11.83
N TYR A 47 2.74 -4.71 12.35
CA TYR A 47 2.72 -3.46 11.59
C TYR A 47 3.70 -2.47 12.20
N ASP A 48 4.53 -1.81 11.40
CA ASP A 48 5.48 -0.79 11.91
C ASP A 48 4.81 0.58 12.10
N VAL A 49 3.57 0.72 11.62
CA VAL A 49 2.77 1.93 11.72
C VAL A 49 1.43 1.63 12.39
N ASN A 50 1.03 2.52 13.30
CA ASN A 50 -0.32 2.49 13.86
C ASN A 50 -1.31 2.98 12.81
N TYR A 51 -2.42 2.27 12.64
CA TYR A 51 -3.55 2.79 11.90
C TYR A 51 -4.28 3.82 12.77
N TYR A 52 -4.19 5.08 12.38
CA TYR A 52 -4.98 6.15 12.98
C TYR A 52 -6.34 6.19 12.29
N LYS A 53 -7.39 5.86 13.02
CA LYS A 53 -8.75 5.93 12.49
C LYS A 53 -9.09 7.40 12.23
N ASN A 54 -8.97 7.78 10.97
CA ASN A 54 -9.23 9.10 10.44
C ASN A 54 -10.32 8.91 9.37
N GLU A 55 -11.55 9.32 9.68
CA GLU A 55 -12.69 9.22 8.75
C GLU A 55 -12.58 10.14 7.53
N LYS A 56 -11.52 10.94 7.44
CA LYS A 56 -11.20 11.86 6.35
C LYS A 56 -10.01 11.37 5.49
N SER A 57 -9.50 10.16 5.72
CA SER A 57 -8.43 9.61 4.88
C SER A 57 -8.95 9.28 3.48
N VAL A 58 -8.23 9.73 2.44
CA VAL A 58 -8.54 9.47 1.03
C VAL A 58 -7.43 8.62 0.41
N VAL A 59 -7.79 7.66 -0.45
CA VAL A 59 -6.84 6.84 -1.21
C VAL A 59 -6.80 7.32 -2.65
N VAL A 60 -5.61 7.71 -3.13
CA VAL A 60 -5.35 8.04 -4.54
C VAL A 60 -4.62 6.86 -5.19
N LEU A 61 -5.20 6.28 -6.24
CA LEU A 61 -4.62 5.17 -6.99
C LEU A 61 -3.90 5.71 -8.23
N GLY A 62 -2.59 5.47 -8.34
CA GLY A 62 -1.81 5.87 -9.52
C GLY A 62 -2.06 4.99 -10.75
N SER A 63 -1.50 5.38 -11.90
CA SER A 63 -1.69 4.70 -13.20
C SER A 63 -0.88 3.42 -13.38
N GLY A 64 0.10 3.15 -12.51
CA GLY A 64 1.02 2.03 -12.64
C GLY A 64 2.17 2.33 -13.59
N ALA A 65 2.68 1.31 -14.29
CA ALA A 65 3.81 1.47 -15.19
C ALA A 65 3.42 2.18 -16.49
N TYR A 66 4.29 3.08 -16.98
CA TYR A 66 4.08 3.78 -18.24
C TYR A 66 4.03 2.84 -19.44
N ARG A 67 3.13 3.15 -20.37
CA ARG A 67 2.93 2.42 -21.63
C ARG A 67 2.32 3.34 -22.68
N ILE A 68 2.35 2.95 -23.95
CA ILE A 68 1.69 3.72 -25.01
C ILE A 68 0.21 3.88 -24.65
N GLY A 69 -0.27 5.13 -24.62
CA GLY A 69 -1.63 5.49 -24.17
C GLY A 69 -1.80 5.67 -22.65
N SER A 70 -0.74 5.56 -21.86
CA SER A 70 -0.73 5.90 -20.44
C SER A 70 0.64 6.44 -20.01
N SER A 71 0.76 7.77 -19.96
CA SER A 71 2.01 8.48 -19.69
C SER A 71 1.87 9.48 -18.54
N VAL A 72 2.74 10.49 -18.51
CA VAL A 72 2.93 11.48 -17.44
C VAL A 72 1.69 12.28 -17.09
N GLU A 73 0.73 12.40 -18.01
CA GLU A 73 -0.54 13.07 -17.77
C GLU A 73 -1.30 12.48 -16.56
N PHE A 74 -1.20 11.17 -16.33
CA PHE A 74 -1.86 10.51 -15.20
C PHE A 74 -1.12 10.72 -13.86
N ASP A 75 0.20 10.93 -13.91
CA ASP A 75 0.98 11.31 -12.73
C ASP A 75 0.64 12.74 -12.30
N TRP A 76 0.54 13.66 -13.27
CA TRP A 76 0.10 15.04 -13.01
C TRP A 76 -1.27 15.08 -12.33
N CYS A 77 -2.25 14.33 -12.82
CA CYS A 77 -3.56 14.23 -12.18
C CYS A 77 -3.48 13.70 -10.74
N SER A 78 -2.64 12.69 -10.49
CA SER A 78 -2.47 12.09 -9.16
C SER A 78 -1.83 13.07 -8.17
N VAL A 79 -0.81 13.81 -8.59
CA VAL A 79 -0.16 14.84 -7.77
C VAL A 79 -1.13 15.96 -7.40
N ASN A 80 -1.90 16.46 -8.37
CA ASN A 80 -2.89 17.51 -8.11
C ASN A 80 -4.01 17.03 -7.17
N ALA A 81 -4.48 15.78 -7.32
CA ALA A 81 -5.48 15.21 -6.43
C ALA A 81 -4.99 15.07 -4.98
N VAL A 82 -3.68 14.85 -4.76
CA VAL A 82 -3.08 14.80 -3.42
C VAL A 82 -2.89 16.18 -2.81
N GLN A 83 -2.72 17.22 -3.62
CA GLN A 83 -2.54 18.61 -3.17
C GLN A 83 -3.86 19.35 -2.89
N THR A 84 -5.01 18.76 -3.27
CA THR A 84 -6.35 19.33 -3.06
C THR A 84 -6.91 18.92 -1.70
#